data_AF-A0A0F9KLH2-F1
#
_entry.id   AF-A0A0F9KLH2-F1
#
_cell.length_a   1.000
_cell.length_b   1.000
_cell.length_c   1.000
_cell.angle_alpha   90.00
_cell.angle_beta   90.00
_cell.angle_gamma   90.00
#
_symmetry.space_group_name_H-M   'P 1'
#
loop_
_entity.id
_entity.type
_entity.pdbx_description
1 polymer ?
#
loop_
_entity_poly.entity_id
_entity_poly.type
_entity_poly.pdbx_seq_one_letter_code
_entity_poly.pdbx_strand_id
1 'polypeptide(L)'
;MSEIDAKETLAKVKIGKMKIVSAPQDKVEELQSWVDQVLGAAGHPEAYVTDESLISDFVSIFAEKDEKEKRAKDISNKLGVSVKSRDYIVEVAERLRDKENIVGLGYE
;
A
#
# COMPACT_ATOMS: atom_id res chain seq x y z
N MET A 1 10.74 -11.40 -24.47
CA MET A 1 9.32 -11.55 -24.86
C MET A 1 9.26 -11.70 -26.36
N SER A 2 8.68 -12.79 -26.87
CA SER A 2 8.46 -12.96 -28.31
C SER A 2 7.18 -12.22 -28.73
N GLU A 3 7.07 -11.80 -29.99
CA GLU A 3 5.86 -11.18 -30.55
C GLU A 3 4.58 -12.02 -30.36
N ILE A 4 4.74 -13.33 -30.19
CA ILE A 4 3.66 -14.30 -29.98
C ILE A 4 3.00 -14.09 -28.61
N ASP A 5 3.80 -13.75 -27.59
CA ASP A 5 3.36 -13.59 -26.20
C ASP A 5 2.48 -12.33 -26.01
N ALA A 6 2.85 -11.24 -26.71
CA ALA A 6 2.08 -9.99 -26.69
C ALA A 6 0.73 -10.12 -27.40
N LYS A 7 0.66 -10.87 -28.51
CA LYS A 7 -0.60 -11.11 -29.25
C LYS A 7 -1.58 -11.96 -28.44
N GLU A 8 -1.09 -12.97 -27.75
CA GLU A 8 -1.92 -13.81 -26.88
C GLU A 8 -2.48 -13.03 -25.68
N THR A 9 -1.64 -12.19 -25.07
CA THR A 9 -2.05 -11.30 -23.97
C THR A 9 -3.13 -10.31 -24.43
N LEU A 10 -2.94 -9.67 -25.58
CA LEU A 10 -3.92 -8.75 -26.16
C LEU A 10 -5.25 -9.45 -26.49
N ALA A 11 -5.19 -10.68 -26.99
CA ALA A 11 -6.38 -11.48 -27.26
C ALA A 11 -7.16 -11.78 -25.96
N LYS A 12 -6.46 -12.16 -24.87
CA LYS A 12 -7.05 -12.42 -23.55
C LYS A 12 -7.71 -11.18 -22.95
N VAL A 13 -7.12 -10.00 -23.14
CA VAL A 13 -7.73 -8.71 -22.76
C VAL A 13 -8.99 -8.42 -23.56
N LYS A 14 -8.95 -8.57 -24.90
CA LYS A 14 -10.09 -8.30 -25.78
C LYS A 14 -11.31 -9.19 -25.51
N ILE A 15 -11.09 -10.44 -25.11
CA ILE A 15 -12.18 -11.38 -24.77
C ILE A 15 -12.61 -11.30 -23.30
N GLY A 16 -12.15 -10.30 -22.55
CA GLY A 16 -12.54 -10.07 -21.15
C GLY A 16 -12.00 -11.10 -20.15
N LYS A 17 -11.10 -12.00 -20.57
CA LYS A 17 -10.45 -12.97 -19.68
C LYS A 17 -9.30 -12.37 -18.88
N MET A 18 -8.90 -11.14 -19.20
CA MET A 18 -7.89 -10.37 -18.48
C MET A 18 -8.38 -8.93 -18.36
N LYS A 19 -8.50 -8.43 -17.13
CA LYS A 19 -8.84 -7.02 -16.87
C LYS A 19 -7.54 -6.25 -16.73
N ILE A 20 -7.33 -5.27 -17.63
CA ILE A 20 -6.32 -4.24 -17.39
C ILE A 20 -6.93 -3.31 -16.35
N VAL A 21 -6.39 -3.34 -15.14
CA VAL A 21 -6.72 -2.38 -14.10
C VAL A 21 -5.61 -1.34 -14.13
N SER A 22 -5.89 -0.14 -14.62
CA SER A 22 -5.04 1.01 -14.29
C SER A 22 -5.17 1.22 -12.79
N ALA A 23 -4.05 1.16 -12.06
CA ALA A 23 -4.02 1.76 -10.74
C ALA A 23 -4.45 3.23 -10.89
N PRO A 24 -5.38 3.74 -10.08
CA PRO A 24 -5.58 5.19 -10.00
C PRO A 24 -4.21 5.81 -9.72
N GLN A 25 -3.85 6.90 -10.38
CA GLN A 25 -2.51 7.50 -10.26
C GLN A 25 -2.38 8.51 -9.11
N ASP A 26 -3.46 8.73 -8.36
CA ASP A 26 -3.56 9.80 -7.36
C ASP A 26 -4.19 9.33 -6.04
N LYS A 27 -4.11 8.03 -5.71
CA LYS A 27 -4.61 7.55 -4.41
C LYS A 27 -3.84 8.16 -3.25
N VAL A 28 -2.55 8.44 -3.43
CA VAL A 28 -1.74 9.19 -2.44
C VAL A 28 -2.39 10.55 -2.14
N GLU A 29 -2.81 11.32 -3.14
CA GLU A 29 -3.41 12.64 -2.92
C GLU A 29 -4.74 12.55 -2.18
N GLU A 30 -5.60 11.60 -2.57
CA GLU A 30 -6.88 11.35 -1.90
C GLU A 30 -6.72 10.95 -0.43
N LEU A 31 -5.62 10.26 -0.11
CA LEU A 31 -5.34 9.69 1.20
C LEU A 31 -4.23 10.42 1.96
N GLN A 32 -3.83 11.62 1.53
CA GLN A 32 -2.60 12.28 2.00
C GLN A 32 -2.49 12.30 3.53
N SER A 33 -3.55 12.68 4.24
CA SER A 33 -3.54 12.75 5.70
C SER A 33 -3.33 11.38 6.38
N TRP A 34 -3.73 10.28 5.76
CA TRP A 34 -3.50 8.92 6.28
C TRP A 34 -2.14 8.39 5.83
N VAL A 35 -1.71 8.74 4.61
CA VAL A 35 -0.35 8.44 4.12
C VAL A 35 0.70 9.07 5.05
N ASP A 36 0.52 10.33 5.43
CA ASP A 36 1.41 11.05 6.36
C ASP A 36 1.50 10.34 7.72
N GLN A 37 0.38 9.79 8.22
CA GLN A 37 0.38 9.00 9.45
C GLN A 37 1.15 7.68 9.31
N VAL A 38 1.00 6.99 8.18
CA VAL A 38 1.74 5.75 7.89
C VAL A 38 3.24 6.05 7.83
N LEU A 39 3.63 7.11 7.13
CA LEU A 39 5.02 7.57 7.02
C LEU A 39 5.60 8.00 8.36
N GLY A 40 4.83 8.73 9.17
CA GLY A 40 5.20 9.07 10.55
C GLY A 40 5.43 7.83 11.41
N ALA A 41 4.57 6.81 11.31
CA ALA A 41 4.73 5.55 12.04
C ALA A 41 5.97 4.76 11.58
N ALA A 42 6.28 4.82 10.27
CA ALA A 42 7.48 4.25 9.67
C ALA A 42 8.77 5.03 10.01
N GLY A 43 8.66 6.26 10.51
CA GLY A 43 9.78 7.12 10.89
C GLY A 43 10.33 7.98 9.76
N HIS A 44 9.54 8.20 8.70
CA HIS A 44 9.91 8.96 7.51
C HIS A 44 8.81 9.96 7.10
N PRO A 45 8.38 10.88 7.97
CA PRO A 45 7.23 11.75 7.72
C PRO A 45 7.41 12.70 6.53
N GLU A 46 8.64 13.03 6.16
CA GLU A 46 8.97 13.87 5.01
C GLU A 46 9.13 13.12 3.67
N ALA A 47 8.90 11.81 3.66
CA ALA A 47 9.11 11.01 2.46
C ALA A 47 8.03 11.26 1.38
N TYR A 48 8.48 11.34 0.14
CA TYR A 48 7.60 11.32 -1.03
C TYR A 48 7.36 9.88 -1.47
N VAL A 49 6.09 9.52 -1.63
CA VAL A 49 5.64 8.19 -2.04
C VAL A 49 4.73 8.26 -3.25
N THR A 50 4.65 7.15 -3.97
CA THR A 50 3.67 6.91 -5.03
C THR A 50 2.74 5.79 -4.59
N ASP A 51 1.69 5.54 -5.38
CA ASP A 51 0.75 4.42 -5.13
C ASP A 51 1.44 3.05 -5.13
N GLU A 52 2.64 2.95 -5.71
CA GLU A 52 3.45 1.72 -5.78
C GLU A 52 4.45 1.57 -4.63
N SER A 53 4.54 2.56 -3.73
CA SER A 53 5.47 2.51 -2.59
C SER A 53 5.05 1.49 -1.55
N LEU A 54 5.97 0.64 -1.15
CA LEU A 54 5.77 -0.43 -0.17
C LEU A 54 6.26 -0.02 1.22
N ILE A 55 5.69 -0.62 2.26
CA ILE A 55 6.21 -0.50 3.63
C ILE A 55 7.69 -0.90 3.69
N SER A 56 8.08 -1.94 2.94
CA SER A 56 9.48 -2.41 2.90
C SER A 56 10.47 -1.43 2.31
N ASP A 57 10.03 -0.41 1.57
CA ASP A 57 10.94 0.61 1.02
C ASP A 57 11.48 1.53 2.13
N PHE A 58 10.72 1.64 3.22
CA PHE A 58 11.04 2.39 4.43
C PHE A 58 11.65 1.52 5.52
N VAL A 59 11.87 0.23 5.23
CA VAL A 59 12.60 -0.67 6.09
C VAL A 59 13.92 -0.99 5.43
N SER A 60 15.03 -0.83 6.16
CA SER A 60 16.41 -0.97 5.65
C SER A 60 16.52 -2.06 4.57
N ILE A 61 17.05 -1.68 3.39
CA ILE A 61 17.20 -2.58 2.24
C ILE A 61 18.02 -3.84 2.57
N PHE A 62 18.93 -3.73 3.55
CA PHE A 62 19.80 -4.80 4.04
C PHE A 62 19.19 -5.60 5.21
N ALA A 63 18.02 -5.22 5.71
CA ALA A 63 17.38 -5.94 6.80
C ALA A 63 16.97 -7.35 6.35
N GLU A 64 17.17 -8.32 7.23
CA GLU A 64 16.66 -9.67 7.01
C GLU A 64 15.13 -9.68 7.01
N LYS A 65 14.54 -10.74 6.43
CA LYS A 65 13.07 -10.86 6.32
C LYS A 65 12.37 -10.72 7.68
N ASP A 66 12.91 -11.33 8.72
CA ASP A 66 12.36 -11.26 10.08
C ASP A 66 12.42 -9.85 10.67
N GLU A 67 13.46 -9.08 10.35
CA GLU A 67 13.55 -7.68 10.77
C GLU A 67 12.53 -6.80 10.04
N LYS A 68 12.31 -7.06 8.74
CA LYS A 68 11.28 -6.35 7.95
C LYS A 68 9.88 -6.59 8.51
N GLU A 69 9.57 -7.84 8.86
CA GLU A 69 8.29 -8.18 9.50
C GLU A 69 8.17 -7.61 10.91
N LYS A 70 9.26 -7.58 11.69
CA LYS A 70 9.27 -6.96 13.02
C LYS A 70 8.97 -5.46 12.94
N ARG A 71 9.55 -4.75 11.98
CA ARG A 71 9.24 -3.32 11.77
C ARG A 71 7.82 -3.10 11.27
N ALA A 72 7.33 -3.92 10.35
CA ALA A 72 5.93 -3.86 9.92
C ALA A 72 4.97 -4.06 11.10
N LYS A 73 5.31 -4.97 12.03
CA LYS A 73 4.54 -5.18 13.27
C LYS A 73 4.57 -3.98 14.21
N ASP A 74 5.71 -3.28 14.32
CA ASP A 74 5.80 -2.04 15.09
C ASP A 74 4.90 -0.94 14.51
N ILE A 75 4.94 -0.75 13.19
CA ILE A 75 4.05 0.18 12.47
C ILE A 75 2.58 -0.22 12.68
N SER A 76 2.28 -1.51 12.58
CA SER A 76 0.94 -2.06 12.82
C SER A 76 0.41 -1.72 14.22
N ASN A 77 1.26 -1.85 15.25
CA ASN A 77 0.89 -1.49 16.62
C ASN A 77 0.65 0.01 16.79
N LYS A 78 1.46 0.86 16.16
CA LYS A 78 1.32 2.33 16.22
C LYS A 78 0.02 2.82 15.59
N LEU A 79 -0.34 2.27 14.42
CA LEU A 79 -1.53 2.65 13.68
C LEU A 79 -2.80 1.92 14.17
N GLY A 80 -2.60 0.79 14.85
CA GLY A 80 -3.67 -0.12 15.27
C GLY A 80 -4.46 -0.69 14.09
N VAL A 81 -3.80 -0.93 12.96
CA VAL A 81 -4.31 -1.65 11.78
C VAL A 81 -3.28 -2.70 11.38
N SER A 82 -3.70 -3.77 10.70
CA SER A 82 -2.76 -4.80 10.23
C SER A 82 -1.87 -4.26 9.11
N VAL A 83 -0.55 -4.40 9.29
CA VAL A 83 0.49 -3.97 8.34
C VAL A 83 1.48 -5.11 8.12
N LYS A 84 1.77 -5.41 6.85
CA LYS A 84 2.83 -6.34 6.43
C LYS A 84 3.93 -5.58 5.69
N SER A 85 5.13 -6.14 5.64
CA SER A 85 6.26 -5.49 4.96
C SER A 85 6.02 -5.27 3.46
N ARG A 86 5.20 -6.11 2.82
CA ARG A 86 4.87 -6.04 1.38
C ARG A 86 3.53 -5.36 1.10
N ASP A 87 2.90 -4.75 2.09
CA ASP A 87 1.71 -3.94 1.82
C ASP A 87 2.12 -2.62 1.16
N TYR A 88 1.27 -2.13 0.26
CA TYR A 88 1.40 -0.77 -0.26
C TYR A 88 0.99 0.24 0.81
N ILE A 89 1.66 1.38 0.85
CA ILE A 89 1.36 2.44 1.80
C ILE A 89 -0.08 2.92 1.66
N VAL A 90 -0.56 3.07 0.43
CA VAL A 90 -1.95 3.46 0.15
C VAL A 90 -2.97 2.46 0.68
N GLU A 91 -2.70 1.16 0.61
CA GLU A 91 -3.60 0.14 1.17
C GLU A 91 -3.66 0.20 2.70
N VAL A 92 -2.53 0.51 3.34
CA VAL A 92 -2.50 0.71 4.80
C VAL A 92 -3.24 1.98 5.18
N ALA A 93 -3.08 3.06 4.41
CA ALA A 93 -3.81 4.31 4.59
C ALA A 93 -5.33 4.13 4.43
N GLU A 94 -5.79 3.35 3.44
CA GLU A 94 -7.21 2.99 3.28
C GLU A 94 -7.76 2.28 4.53
N ARG A 95 -7.02 1.29 5.06
CA ARG A 95 -7.43 0.58 6.30
C ARG A 95 -7.49 1.52 7.50
N LEU A 96 -6.58 2.49 7.59
CA LEU A 96 -6.57 3.48 8.66
C LEU A 96 -7.79 4.40 8.58
N ARG A 97 -8.08 4.95 7.40
CA ARG A 97 -9.28 5.73 7.12
C ARG A 97 -10.56 4.97 7.49
N ASP A 98 -10.66 3.73 7.02
CA ASP A 98 -11.86 2.91 7.23
C ASP A 98 -12.06 2.61 8.72
N LYS A 99 -10.98 2.36 9.46
CA LYS A 99 -11.02 2.23 10.93
C LYS A 99 -11.54 3.52 11.60
N GLU A 100 -11.03 4.68 11.23
CA GLU A 100 -11.48 5.95 11.82
C GLU A 100 -12.94 6.26 11.48
N ASN A 101 -13.38 5.96 10.26
CA ASN A 101 -14.78 6.09 9.85
C ASN A 101 -15.71 5.17 10.66
N ILE A 102 -15.26 3.96 11.00
CA ILE A 102 -16.02 3.04 11.86
C ILE A 102 -16.10 3.57 13.30
N VAL A 103 -15.00 4.13 13.83
CA VAL A 103 -14.97 4.70 15.19
C VAL A 103 -15.82 5.96 15.26
N GLY A 104 -15.85 6.80 14.22
CA GLY A 104 -16.69 7.99 14.15
C GLY A 104 -18.19 7.72 14.05
N LEU A 105 -18.60 6.48 13.74
CA LEU A 105 -20.01 6.05 13.67
C LEU A 105 -20.46 5.27 14.93
N GLY A 106 -19.60 5.13 15.93
CA GLY A 106 -19.88 4.41 17.18
C GLY A 106 -20.26 5.33 18.35
N TYR A 107 -21.57 5.53 18.54
CA TYR A 107 -22.29 5.87 19.78
C TYR A 107 -21.62 6.82 20.80
N GLU A 108 -22.10 8.07 20.84
CA GLU A 108 -22.22 8.87 22.07
C GLU A 108 -23.27 8.29 23.03
#